data_AF-A0A4V2RZR9-F1
#
_entry.id   AF-A0A4V2RZR9-F1
#
_cell.length_a   1.000
_cell.length_b   1.000
_cell.length_c   1.000
_cell.angle_alpha   90.00
_cell.angle_beta   90.00
_cell.angle_gamma   90.00
#
_symmetry.space_group_name_H-M   'P 1'
#
loop_
_entity.id
_entity.type
_entity.pdbx_description
1 polymer ?
#
loop_
_entity_poly.entity_id
_entity_poly.type
_entity_poly.pdbx_seq_one_letter_code
_entity_poly.pdbx_strand_id
1 'polypeptide(L)'
;MTNGVRNQLIAAAAKINGNVPVSEFKGLEPQGSHYAYDPATETYWAAASLLPRDDSSAAAVSVQDNGSYNVFRRTLGGSWTAYDVGLAGVGGTGCPITLPPAVLQLWGWPSKTCGPGPPS
;
A
#
# COMPACT_ATOMS: atom_id res chain seq x y z
N MET A 1 9.42 0.47 -10.02
CA MET A 1 8.00 0.40 -10.44
C MET A 1 7.75 1.39 -11.57
N THR A 2 7.00 1.01 -12.61
CA THR A 2 6.71 1.89 -13.76
C THR A 2 5.59 2.90 -13.44
N ASN A 3 5.47 3.97 -14.24
CA ASN A 3 4.38 4.95 -14.10
C ASN A 3 2.99 4.31 -14.27
N GLY A 4 2.86 3.35 -15.20
CA GLY A 4 1.60 2.62 -15.39
C GLY A 4 1.19 1.84 -14.14
N VAL A 5 2.12 1.12 -13.51
CA VAL A 5 1.84 0.41 -12.25
C VAL A 5 1.53 1.41 -11.13
N ARG A 6 2.31 2.50 -11.00
CA ARG A 6 2.06 3.54 -10.00
C ARG A 6 0.64 4.08 -10.08
N ASN A 7 0.15 4.41 -11.27
CA ASN A 7 -1.19 4.93 -11.47
C ASN A 7 -2.27 3.91 -11.09
N GLN A 8 -2.04 2.62 -11.36
CA GLN A 8 -2.96 1.55 -10.95
C GLN A 8 -3.00 1.38 -9.43
N LEU A 9 -1.87 1.52 -8.74
CA LEU A 9 -1.82 1.46 -7.28
C LEU A 9 -2.57 2.64 -6.66
N ILE A 10 -2.36 3.87 -7.16
CA ILE A 10 -3.10 5.04 -6.69
C ILE A 10 -4.60 4.82 -6.86
N ALA A 11 -5.05 4.32 -8.03
CA ALA A 11 -6.45 4.02 -8.27
C ALA A 11 -7.02 2.97 -7.30
N ALA A 12 -6.28 1.91 -7.02
CA ALA A 12 -6.71 0.86 -6.09
C ALA A 12 -6.80 1.38 -4.64
N ALA A 13 -5.81 2.16 -4.18
CA ALA A 13 -5.81 2.72 -2.84
C ALA A 13 -6.87 3.82 -2.68
N ALA A 14 -7.01 4.72 -3.64
CA ALA A 14 -7.99 5.80 -3.60
C ALA A 14 -9.43 5.28 -3.45
N LYS A 15 -9.74 4.13 -4.07
CA LYS A 15 -11.03 3.44 -3.92
C LYS A 15 -11.34 3.02 -2.48
N ILE A 16 -10.36 2.45 -1.77
CA ILE A 16 -10.56 1.95 -0.41
C ILE A 16 -10.41 3.04 0.66
N ASN A 17 -9.62 4.07 0.36
CA ASN A 17 -9.41 5.21 1.25
C ASN A 17 -10.47 6.30 0.99
N GLY A 18 -11.75 5.98 1.24
CA GLY A 18 -12.84 6.95 1.13
C GLY A 18 -13.33 7.26 -0.30
N ASN A 19 -12.93 6.46 -1.29
CA ASN A 19 -13.35 6.60 -2.69
C ASN A 19 -13.06 8.00 -3.27
N VAL A 20 -11.91 8.57 -2.91
CA VAL A 20 -11.44 9.88 -3.37
C VAL A 20 -10.99 9.78 -4.84
N PRO A 21 -11.26 10.77 -5.71
CA PRO A 21 -10.78 10.73 -7.09
C PRO A 21 -9.25 10.65 -7.18
N VAL A 22 -8.74 9.87 -8.13
CA VAL A 22 -7.29 9.70 -8.34
C VAL A 22 -6.57 11.02 -8.61
N SER A 23 -7.25 11.98 -9.24
CA SER A 23 -6.74 13.32 -9.51
C SER A 23 -6.41 14.14 -8.26
N GLU A 24 -6.95 13.77 -7.10
CA GLU A 24 -6.69 14.42 -5.81
C GLU A 24 -5.35 14.01 -5.18
N PHE A 25 -4.68 13.00 -5.74
CA PHE A 25 -3.39 12.51 -5.29
C PHE A 25 -2.29 12.93 -6.25
N LYS A 26 -1.17 13.44 -5.70
CA LYS A 26 0.02 13.79 -6.49
C LYS A 26 0.95 12.61 -6.73
N GLY A 27 0.75 11.50 -6.02
CA GLY A 27 1.51 10.28 -6.25
C GLY A 27 1.49 9.30 -5.09
N LEU A 28 2.56 8.52 -5.03
CA LEU A 28 2.90 7.65 -3.90
C LEU A 28 4.20 8.16 -3.27
N GLU A 29 4.30 8.08 -1.95
CA GLU A 29 5.49 8.49 -1.20
C GLU A 29 6.69 7.65 -1.66
N PRO A 30 7.72 8.26 -2.28
CA PRO A 30 8.86 7.49 -2.79
C PRO A 30 9.62 6.76 -1.69
N GLN A 31 9.73 7.36 -0.51
CA GLN A 31 10.42 6.74 0.63
C GLN A 31 9.51 5.70 1.29
N GLY A 32 10.01 4.47 1.48
CA GLY A 32 9.18 3.38 2.01
C GLY A 32 8.17 2.81 1.00
N SER A 33 8.29 3.15 -0.29
CA SER A 33 7.61 2.41 -1.36
C SER A 33 8.35 1.12 -1.70
N HIS A 34 7.63 0.01 -1.75
CA HIS A 34 8.16 -1.30 -2.11
C HIS A 34 7.44 -1.89 -3.32
N TYR A 35 8.16 -2.68 -4.11
CA TYR A 35 7.61 -3.42 -5.25
C TYR A 35 8.38 -4.72 -5.45
N ALA A 36 7.67 -5.84 -5.58
CA ALA A 36 8.27 -7.16 -5.73
C ALA A 36 7.42 -8.05 -6.64
N TYR A 37 8.08 -9.01 -7.28
CA TYR A 37 7.42 -10.15 -7.90
C TYR A 37 7.83 -11.40 -7.13
N ASP A 38 6.84 -12.15 -6.65
CA ASP A 38 7.06 -13.46 -6.05
C ASP A 38 6.82 -14.55 -7.11
N PRO A 39 7.88 -15.21 -7.60
CA PRO A 39 7.74 -16.24 -8.64
C PRO A 39 7.09 -17.52 -8.10
N ALA A 40 7.09 -17.77 -6.79
CA ALA A 40 6.48 -18.97 -6.23
C ALA A 40 4.95 -18.93 -6.29
N THR A 41 4.37 -17.73 -6.23
CA THR A 41 2.93 -17.49 -6.26
C THR A 41 2.47 -16.70 -7.49
N GLU A 42 3.39 -16.43 -8.42
CA GLU A 42 3.14 -15.61 -9.61
C GLU A 42 2.41 -14.28 -9.31
N THR A 43 2.79 -13.66 -8.19
CA THR A 43 2.09 -12.50 -7.63
C THR A 43 3.02 -11.30 -7.53
N TYR A 44 2.57 -10.18 -8.07
CA TYR A 44 3.16 -8.89 -7.80
C TYR A 44 2.65 -8.32 -6.49
N TRP A 45 3.58 -7.80 -5.69
CA TRP A 45 3.34 -7.16 -4.42
C TRP A 45 3.87 -5.73 -4.46
N ALA A 46 3.17 -4.82 -3.80
CA ALA A 46 3.66 -3.47 -3.57
C ALA A 46 3.24 -2.97 -2.19
N ALA A 47 3.93 -1.96 -1.67
CA ALA A 47 3.49 -1.22 -0.50
C ALA A 47 3.88 0.24 -0.64
N ALA A 48 3.00 1.18 -0.27
CA ALA A 48 3.27 2.61 -0.37
C ALA A 48 2.24 3.46 0.38
N SER A 49 2.63 4.69 0.75
CA SER A 49 1.67 5.72 1.15
C SER A 49 1.11 6.49 -0.04
N LEU A 50 -0.18 6.82 0.01
CA LEU A 50 -0.77 7.84 -0.87
C LEU A 50 -0.24 9.24 -0.50
N LEU A 51 0.11 10.02 -1.52
CA LEU A 51 0.44 11.44 -1.34
C LEU A 51 -0.71 12.31 -1.82
N PRO A 52 -1.42 13.01 -0.91
CA PRO A 52 -2.45 13.96 -1.32
C PRO A 52 -1.81 15.13 -2.07
N ARG A 53 -2.56 15.74 -2.99
CA ARG A 53 -2.21 17.06 -3.50
C ARG A 53 -2.30 18.09 -2.37
N ASP A 54 -1.48 19.13 -2.46
CA ASP A 54 -1.38 20.16 -1.42
C ASP A 54 -2.68 20.99 -1.28
N ASP A 55 -3.51 21.02 -2.33
CA ASP A 55 -4.78 21.73 -2.38
C ASP A 55 -6.02 20.85 -2.16
N SER A 56 -5.85 19.55 -1.88
CA SER A 56 -6.97 18.61 -1.72
C SER A 56 -7.26 18.28 -0.25
N SER A 57 -8.30 18.90 0.30
CA SER A 57 -8.79 18.58 1.64
C SER A 57 -9.37 17.16 1.72
N ALA A 58 -10.04 16.69 0.67
CA ALA A 58 -10.62 15.35 0.62
C ALA A 58 -9.54 14.26 0.68
N ALA A 59 -8.45 14.40 -0.09
CA ALA A 59 -7.34 13.46 -0.03
C ALA A 59 -6.59 13.56 1.31
N ALA A 60 -6.40 14.76 1.86
CA ALA A 60 -5.73 14.95 3.16
C ALA A 60 -6.49 14.27 4.31
N VAL A 61 -7.82 14.39 4.36
CA VAL A 61 -8.66 13.70 5.35
C VAL A 61 -8.61 12.19 5.15
N SER A 62 -8.77 11.73 3.89
CA SER A 62 -8.73 10.31 3.55
C SER A 62 -7.44 9.60 4.02
N VAL A 63 -6.27 10.23 3.85
CA VAL A 63 -5.00 9.65 4.30
C VAL A 63 -4.78 9.72 5.81
N GLN A 64 -5.40 10.68 6.50
CA GLN A 64 -5.34 10.78 7.97
C GLN A 64 -6.17 9.66 8.62
N ASP A 65 -7.39 9.46 8.16
CA ASP A 65 -8.34 8.53 8.78
C ASP A 65 -7.99 7.07 8.52
N ASN A 66 -7.42 6.76 7.35
CA ASN A 66 -7.09 5.40 6.91
C ASN A 66 -5.57 5.16 6.88
N GLY A 67 -4.81 5.83 7.74
CA GLY A 67 -3.37 5.58 7.97
C GLY A 67 -2.40 5.74 6.78
N SER A 68 -2.89 6.14 5.60
CA SER A 68 -2.17 6.41 4.34
C SER A 68 -1.39 5.26 3.70
N TYR A 69 -0.92 4.27 4.48
CA TYR A 69 -0.03 3.20 4.03
C TYR A 69 -0.81 1.96 3.60
N ASN A 70 -0.56 1.50 2.38
CA ASN A 70 -1.33 0.44 1.74
C ASN A 70 -0.40 -0.69 1.29
N VAL A 71 -0.86 -1.93 1.43
CA VAL A 71 -0.26 -3.11 0.77
C VAL A 71 -1.12 -3.47 -0.45
N PHE A 72 -0.47 -3.86 -1.54
CA PHE A 72 -1.12 -4.20 -2.79
C PHE A 72 -0.70 -5.59 -3.25
N ARG A 73 -1.65 -6.34 -3.83
CA ARG A 73 -1.35 -7.59 -4.55
C ARG A 73 -2.02 -7.63 -5.91
N ARG A 74 -1.38 -8.32 -6.85
CA ARG A 74 -1.92 -8.63 -8.18
C ARG A 74 -1.30 -9.91 -8.72
N THR A 75 -2.12 -10.91 -9.04
CA THR A 75 -1.67 -12.11 -9.78
C THR A 75 -1.31 -11.75 -11.23
N LEU A 76 -0.58 -12.61 -11.94
CA LEU A 76 -0.34 -12.44 -13.37
C LEU A 76 -1.66 -12.22 -14.13
N GLY A 77 -1.72 -11.15 -14.94
CA GLY A 77 -2.91 -10.75 -15.72
C GLY A 77 -4.10 -10.19 -14.92
N GLY A 78 -4.05 -10.19 -13.58
CA GLY A 78 -5.12 -9.69 -12.72
C GLY A 78 -5.13 -8.17 -12.52
N SER A 79 -6.07 -7.68 -11.71
CA SER A 79 -6.15 -6.29 -11.25
C SER A 79 -5.53 -6.11 -9.86
N TRP A 80 -4.99 -4.92 -9.58
CA TRP A 80 -4.47 -4.60 -8.27
C TRP A 80 -5.58 -4.54 -7.21
N THR A 81 -5.36 -5.23 -6.10
CA THR A 81 -6.16 -5.11 -4.87
C THR A 81 -5.33 -4.38 -3.84
N ALA A 82 -5.89 -3.34 -3.22
CA ALA A 82 -5.27 -2.60 -2.12
C ALA A 82 -5.85 -3.05 -0.77
N TYR A 83 -5.02 -2.96 0.27
CA TYR A 83 -5.36 -3.20 1.66
C TYR A 83 -4.80 -2.05 2.47
N ASP A 84 -5.65 -1.33 3.20
CA ASP A 84 -5.19 -0.36 4.18
C ASP A 84 -4.54 -1.11 5.34
N VAL A 85 -3.29 -0.75 5.63
CA VAL A 85 -2.48 -1.32 6.71
C VAL A 85 -1.84 -0.22 7.56
N GLY A 86 -2.22 1.04 7.39
CA GLY A 86 -1.61 2.17 8.09
C GLY A 86 -1.82 2.14 9.60
N LEU A 87 -2.83 1.40 10.06
CA LEU A 87 -3.09 1.14 11.49
C LEU A 87 -2.71 -0.28 11.94
N ALA A 88 -2.11 -1.10 11.07
CA ALA A 88 -1.69 -2.45 11.44
C ALA A 88 -0.65 -2.40 12.59
N GLY A 89 -0.93 -3.10 13.68
CA GLY A 89 -0.14 -3.08 14.92
C GLY A 89 -0.59 -2.05 15.95
N VAL A 90 -1.44 -1.08 15.60
CA VAL A 90 -2.01 -0.09 16.53
C VAL A 90 -3.25 -0.68 17.21
N GLY A 91 -3.29 -0.66 18.54
CA GLY A 91 -4.45 -1.11 19.32
C GLY A 91 -4.82 -2.59 19.13
N GLY A 92 -3.87 -3.43 18.67
CA GLY A 92 -4.13 -4.84 18.34
C GLY A 92 -4.73 -5.08 16.95
N THR A 93 -4.85 -4.03 16.12
CA THR A 93 -5.30 -4.17 14.72
C THR A 93 -4.34 -5.08 13.95
N GLY A 94 -4.83 -6.25 13.53
CA GLY A 94 -4.04 -7.21 12.77
C GLY A 94 -3.83 -6.75 11.32
N CYS A 95 -2.84 -7.34 10.64
CA CYS A 95 -2.77 -7.14 9.20
C CYS A 95 -3.90 -7.89 8.47
N PRO A 96 -4.65 -7.22 7.58
CA PRO A 96 -5.74 -7.84 6.81
C PRO A 96 -5.28 -8.80 5.70
N ILE A 97 -3.97 -8.92 5.45
CA ILE A 97 -3.39 -9.75 4.40
C ILE A 97 -2.14 -10.48 4.90
N THR A 98 -1.88 -11.66 4.34
CA THR A 98 -0.62 -12.39 4.57
C THR A 98 0.34 -12.14 3.42
N LEU A 99 1.49 -11.52 3.71
CA LEU A 99 2.58 -11.40 2.75
C LEU A 99 3.44 -12.68 2.74
N PRO A 100 3.93 -13.13 1.57
CA PRO A 100 4.88 -14.24 1.50
C PRO A 100 6.17 -13.93 2.28
N PRO A 101 6.78 -14.92 2.95
CA PRO A 101 8.03 -14.73 3.67
C PRO A 101 9.16 -14.12 2.82
N ALA A 102 9.24 -14.49 1.54
CA ALA A 102 10.23 -13.94 0.60
C ALA A 102 10.02 -12.43 0.36
N VAL A 103 8.77 -11.96 0.31
CA VAL A 103 8.43 -10.54 0.15
C VAL A 103 8.77 -9.77 1.42
N LEU A 104 8.40 -10.30 2.59
CA LEU A 104 8.76 -9.71 3.89
C LEU A 104 10.28 -9.58 4.05
N GLN A 105 11.02 -10.64 3.74
CA GLN A 105 12.48 -10.64 3.79
C GLN A 105 13.09 -9.60 2.83
N LEU A 106 12.59 -9.53 1.59
CA LEU A 106 13.05 -8.56 0.59
C LEU A 106 12.81 -7.11 1.05
N TRP A 107 11.71 -6.84 1.76
CA TRP A 107 11.37 -5.50 2.24
C TRP A 107 11.94 -5.19 3.63
N GLY A 108 12.59 -6.16 4.27
CA GLY A 108 13.12 -6.03 5.63
C GLY A 108 12.04 -5.95 6.71
N TRP A 109 10.85 -6.49 6.44
CA TRP A 109 9.73 -6.47 7.36
C TRP A 109 9.72 -7.70 8.27
N PRO A 110 9.32 -7.57 9.55
CA PRO A 110 9.18 -8.73 10.43
C PRO A 110 8.13 -9.73 9.93
N SER A 111 8.26 -10.99 10.36
CA SER A 111 7.30 -12.03 9.99
C SER A 111 5.88 -11.68 10.48
N LYS A 112 4.86 -11.94 9.64
CA LYS A 112 3.43 -11.71 9.96
C LYS A 112 3.07 -10.24 10.22
N THR A 113 3.84 -9.29 9.70
CA THR A 113 3.50 -7.86 9.73
C THR A 113 3.08 -7.35 8.35
N CYS A 114 2.57 -6.12 8.31
CA CYS A 114 2.28 -5.39 7.07
C CYS A 114 2.88 -3.99 7.07
N GLY A 115 4.10 -3.94 7.58
CA GLY A 115 4.93 -2.75 7.63
C GLY A 115 6.26 -3.11 8.29
N PRO A 116 7.18 -2.14 8.40
CA PRO A 116 8.50 -2.33 9.01
C PRO A 116 8.45 -2.75 10.50
N GLY A 117 7.26 -2.77 11.11
CA GLY A 117 7.07 -2.94 12.55
C GLY A 117 7.12 -1.57 13.24
N PRO A 118 6.74 -1.49 14.53
CA PRO A 118 7.03 -0.31 15.33
C PRO A 118 8.55 -0.07 15.33
N PRO A 119 9.02 1.20 15.33
CA PRO A 119 10.43 1.48 15.54
C PRO A 119 10.87 0.84 16.86
N SER A 120 11.97 0.09 16.81
CA SER A 120 12.62 -0.54 17.95
C SER A 120 12.98 0.45 19.05
#